data_AF-A0A2S6RBX8-F1
#
_entry.id   AF-A0A2S6RBX8-F1
#
_cell.length_a   1.000
_cell.length_b   1.000
_cell.length_c   1.000
_cell.angle_alpha   90.00
_cell.angle_beta   90.00
_cell.angle_gamma   90.00
#
_symmetry.space_group_name_H-M   'P 1'
#
loop_
_entity.id
_entity.type
_entity.pdbx_description
1 polymer ?
#
loop_
_entity_poly.entity_id
_entity_poly.type
_entity_poly.pdbx_seq_one_letter_code
_entity_poly.pdbx_strand_id
1 'polypeptide(L)'
;MPANIAESFSDEQLRVIIRAYGVKHWSRHAIDLRFTLPVLAHTYYFVLLAGIDKRPRSRNRAERHSHPFATLGNFLFLFLVSMLLISFVFGAFYILKSAFGLNIAPGFSLGIWDSIQSEVGGM
;
A
#
# COMPACT_ATOMS: atom_id res chain seq x y z
N MET A 1 -8.26 6.87 -34.80
CA MET A 1 -9.65 7.26 -35.13
C MET A 1 -9.83 7.11 -36.63
N PRO A 2 -10.93 6.52 -37.12
CA PRO A 2 -11.21 6.45 -38.56
C PRO A 2 -11.27 7.85 -39.19
N ALA A 3 -10.69 8.02 -40.39
CA ALA A 3 -10.54 9.33 -41.03
C ALA A 3 -11.88 10.02 -41.31
N ASN A 4 -12.87 9.25 -41.78
CA ASN A 4 -14.23 9.73 -42.04
C ASN A 4 -14.94 10.29 -40.80
N ILE A 5 -14.63 9.78 -39.61
CA ILE A 5 -15.17 10.28 -38.35
C ILE A 5 -14.43 11.54 -37.91
N ALA A 6 -13.10 11.58 -38.07
CA ALA A 6 -12.30 12.75 -37.74
C ALA A 6 -12.71 13.98 -38.58
N GLU A 7 -12.96 13.78 -39.87
CA GLU A 7 -13.40 14.82 -40.82
C GLU A 7 -14.85 15.27 -40.62
N SER A 8 -15.67 14.46 -39.94
CA SER A 8 -17.08 14.81 -39.66
C SER A 8 -17.24 15.88 -38.57
N PHE A 9 -16.19 16.17 -37.82
CA PHE A 9 -16.23 17.17 -36.76
C PHE A 9 -15.98 18.59 -37.30
N SER A 10 -16.79 19.55 -36.87
CA SER A 10 -16.54 20.96 -37.12
C SER A 10 -15.46 21.53 -36.19
N ASP A 11 -14.84 22.64 -36.58
CA ASP A 11 -13.84 23.34 -35.75
C ASP A 11 -14.37 23.74 -34.36
N GLU A 12 -15.67 24.05 -34.24
CA GLU A 12 -16.30 24.31 -32.94
C GLU A 12 -16.41 23.05 -32.10
N GLN A 13 -16.83 21.93 -32.70
CA GLN A 13 -16.89 20.64 -32.01
C GLN A 13 -15.50 20.19 -31.55
N LEU A 14 -14.49 20.32 -32.41
CA LEU A 14 -13.09 20.06 -32.03
C LEU A 14 -12.65 20.93 -30.86
N ARG A 15 -12.93 22.24 -30.89
CA ARG A 15 -12.54 23.15 -29.79
C ARG A 15 -13.23 22.81 -28.47
N VAL A 16 -14.51 22.44 -28.51
CA VAL A 16 -15.25 21.99 -27.33
C VAL A 16 -14.67 20.67 -26.81
N ILE A 17 -14.38 19.71 -27.68
CA ILE A 17 -13.75 18.43 -27.31
C ILE A 17 -12.38 18.69 -26.69
N ILE A 18 -11.51 19.46 -27.33
CA ILE A 18 -10.17 19.79 -26.83
C ILE A 18 -10.25 20.49 -25.47
N ARG A 19 -11.20 21.41 -25.28
CA ARG A 19 -11.41 22.13 -24.01
C ARG A 19 -11.97 21.22 -22.92
N ALA A 20 -12.96 20.39 -23.25
CA ALA A 20 -13.65 19.52 -22.30
C ALA A 20 -12.77 18.35 -21.85
N TYR A 21 -12.07 17.72 -22.79
CA TYR A 21 -11.10 16.67 -22.47
C TYR A 21 -9.83 17.24 -21.87
N GLY A 22 -9.51 18.50 -22.20
CA GLY A 22 -8.34 19.20 -21.71
C GLY A 22 -7.11 18.41 -22.09
N VAL A 23 -6.26 18.94 -22.97
CA VAL A 23 -4.85 18.54 -22.98
C VAL A 23 -4.18 19.12 -21.71
N LYS A 24 -4.81 18.89 -20.56
CA LYS A 24 -4.28 19.02 -19.24
C LYS A 24 -3.25 17.92 -19.21
N HIS A 25 -1.98 18.31 -19.43
CA HIS A 25 -0.83 17.46 -19.12
C HIS A 25 -1.22 16.61 -17.92
N TRP A 26 -1.34 15.31 -18.12
CA TRP A 26 -1.60 14.38 -17.04
C TRP A 26 -0.66 14.79 -15.94
N SER A 27 -1.23 15.25 -14.82
CA SER A 27 -0.44 15.71 -13.68
C SER A 27 0.56 14.59 -13.45
N ARG A 28 1.85 14.83 -13.69
CA ARG A 28 2.91 13.92 -13.25
C ARG A 28 2.65 13.80 -11.76
N HIS A 29 2.02 12.70 -11.35
CA HIS A 29 1.96 12.35 -9.96
C HIS A 29 3.43 12.17 -9.58
N ALA A 30 3.82 12.71 -8.43
CA ALA A 30 5.20 12.58 -7.97
C ALA A 30 5.59 11.10 -7.88
N ILE A 31 4.61 10.24 -7.62
CA ILE A 31 4.71 8.80 -7.60
C ILE A 31 3.58 8.23 -8.47
N ASP A 32 3.93 7.52 -9.53
CA ASP A 32 3.02 6.69 -10.34
C ASP A 32 3.67 5.30 -10.48
N LEU A 33 3.33 4.41 -9.55
CA LEU A 33 3.81 3.03 -9.55
C LEU A 33 2.65 2.11 -9.92
N ARG A 34 2.83 1.35 -11.00
CA ARG A 34 1.85 0.40 -11.50
C ARG A 34 2.53 -0.93 -11.68
N PHE A 35 2.04 -1.96 -11.01
CA PHE A 35 2.56 -3.30 -11.18
C PHE A 35 1.45 -4.32 -11.12
N THR A 36 1.76 -5.49 -11.64
CA THR A 36 0.83 -6.59 -11.75
C THR A 36 1.48 -7.80 -11.11
N LEU A 37 0.79 -8.46 -10.19
CA LEU A 37 1.28 -9.66 -9.54
C LEU A 37 0.35 -10.82 -9.87
N PRO A 38 0.83 -11.87 -10.56
CA PRO A 38 0.08 -13.11 -10.67
C PRO A 38 0.13 -13.85 -9.34
N VAL A 39 -1.04 -14.08 -8.74
CA VAL A 39 -1.20 -14.86 -7.50
C VAL A 39 -2.20 -15.98 -7.79
N LEU A 40 -1.72 -17.23 -7.76
CA LEU A 40 -2.48 -18.42 -8.12
C LEU A 40 -3.03 -18.34 -9.56
N ALA A 41 -4.36 -18.41 -9.72
CA ALA A 41 -5.04 -18.36 -11.02
C ALA A 41 -5.41 -16.94 -11.47
N HIS A 42 -5.12 -15.92 -10.66
CA HIS A 42 -5.56 -14.56 -10.92
C HIS A 42 -4.39 -13.58 -10.99
N THR A 43 -4.55 -12.61 -11.87
CA THR A 43 -3.59 -11.53 -12.06
C THR A 43 -4.14 -10.29 -11.39
N TYR A 44 -3.49 -9.88 -10.30
CA TYR A 44 -3.92 -8.73 -9.51
C TYR A 44 -3.16 -7.49 -9.99
N TYR A 45 -3.91 -6.43 -10.28
CA TYR A 45 -3.36 -5.16 -10.74
C TYR A 45 -3.34 -4.14 -9.60
N PHE A 46 -2.16 -3.58 -9.33
CA PHE A 46 -1.93 -2.63 -8.26
C PHE A 46 -1.48 -1.28 -8.82
N VAL A 47 -2.08 -0.21 -8.33
CA VAL A 47 -1.74 1.17 -8.68
C VAL A 47 -1.53 1.97 -7.42
N LEU A 48 -0.34 2.57 -7.29
CA LEU A 48 -0.03 3.55 -6.28
C LEU A 48 0.25 4.89 -6.97
N LEU A 49 -0.72 5.80 -6.83
CA LEU A 49 -0.62 7.18 -7.29
C LEU A 49 -0.52 8.09 -6.07
N ALA A 50 0.57 8.85 -5.96
CA ALA A 50 0.72 9.85 -4.92
C ALA A 50 1.30 11.17 -5.46
N GLY A 51 0.85 12.28 -4.90
CA GLY A 51 1.27 13.61 -5.30
C GLY A 51 0.52 14.69 -4.54
N ILE A 52 0.98 15.93 -4.72
CA ILE A 52 0.33 17.09 -4.12
C ILE A 52 -1.05 17.27 -4.75
N ASP A 53 -2.08 17.28 -3.92
CA ASP A 53 -3.44 17.54 -4.37
C ASP A 53 -3.64 19.04 -4.68
N LYS A 54 -3.78 19.36 -5.97
CA LYS A 54 -4.00 20.73 -6.47
C LYS A 54 -5.49 21.05 -6.70
N ARG A 55 -6.40 20.15 -6.33
CA ARG A 55 -7.85 20.36 -6.50
C ARG A 55 -8.38 21.44 -5.56
N PRO A 56 -9.48 22.13 -5.92
CA PRO A 56 -10.13 23.10 -5.03
C PRO A 56 -10.66 22.43 -3.76
N ARG A 57 -10.50 23.12 -2.61
CA ARG A 57 -10.83 22.59 -1.28
C ARG A 57 -12.28 22.13 -1.11
N SER A 58 -13.22 22.76 -1.81
CA SER A 58 -14.64 22.37 -1.78
C SER A 58 -14.85 20.94 -2.30
N ARG A 59 -14.16 20.56 -3.39
CA ARG A 59 -14.23 19.21 -3.97
C ARG A 59 -13.59 18.16 -3.08
N ASN A 60 -12.47 18.50 -2.44
CA ASN A 60 -11.76 17.60 -1.52
C ASN A 60 -12.57 17.30 -0.25
N ARG A 61 -13.36 18.27 0.24
CA ARG A 61 -14.24 18.07 1.39
C ARG A 61 -15.39 17.12 1.07
N ALA A 62 -15.96 17.23 -0.13
CA ALA A 62 -17.00 16.31 -0.62
C ALA A 62 -16.45 14.89 -0.82
N GLU A 63 -15.30 14.72 -1.48
CA GLU A 63 -14.66 13.41 -1.66
C GLU A 63 -14.34 12.74 -0.32
N ARG A 64 -13.79 13.46 0.66
CA ARG A 64 -13.49 12.92 2.00
C ARG A 64 -14.75 12.49 2.77
N HIS A 65 -15.87 13.16 2.54
CA HIS A 65 -17.15 12.80 3.13
C HIS A 65 -17.71 11.51 2.51
N SER A 66 -17.58 11.36 1.18
CA SER A 66 -18.05 10.18 0.45
C SER A 66 -17.14 8.95 0.63
N HIS A 67 -15.84 9.16 0.82
CA HIS A 67 -14.84 8.09 0.96
C HIS A 67 -13.94 8.33 2.18
N PRO A 68 -14.43 8.08 3.40
CA PRO A 68 -13.63 8.25 4.60
C PRO A 68 -12.53 7.17 4.66
N PHE A 69 -11.28 7.61 4.53
CA PHE A 69 -10.09 6.77 4.73
C PHE A 69 -10.03 6.14 6.13
N ALA A 70 -10.65 6.79 7.11
CA ALA A 70 -10.71 6.39 8.51
C ALA A 70 -11.94 5.51 8.80
N THR A 71 -12.13 4.45 8.01
CA THR A 71 -13.19 3.46 8.24
C THR A 71 -12.78 2.51 9.37
N LEU A 72 -13.73 2.01 10.15
CA LEU A 72 -13.46 1.05 11.23
C LEU A 72 -12.68 -0.18 10.75
N GLY A 73 -12.98 -0.66 9.53
CA GLY A 73 -12.25 -1.75 8.89
C GLY A 73 -10.77 -1.44 8.65
N ASN A 74 -10.44 -0.23 8.20
CA ASN A 74 -9.05 0.20 8.00
C ASN A 74 -8.30 0.31 9.33
N PHE A 75 -8.95 0.80 10.39
CA PHE A 75 -8.37 0.82 11.72
C PHE A 75 -8.11 -0.58 12.26
N LEU A 76 -9.08 -1.48 12.14
CA LEU A 76 -8.93 -2.86 12.60
C LEU A 76 -7.82 -3.58 11.84
N PHE A 77 -7.76 -3.40 10.51
CA PHE A 77 -6.69 -3.94 9.68
C PHE A 77 -5.31 -3.43 10.12
N LEU A 78 -5.16 -2.11 10.28
CA LEU A 78 -3.89 -1.50 10.71
C LEU A 78 -3.49 -1.96 12.12
N PHE A 79 -4.46 -2.08 13.02
CA PHE A 79 -4.26 -2.58 14.38
C PHE A 79 -3.72 -4.03 14.38
N LEU A 80 -4.35 -4.93 13.61
CA LEU A 80 -3.93 -6.33 13.50
C LEU A 80 -2.53 -6.46 12.91
N VAL A 81 -2.23 -5.73 11.83
CA VAL A 81 -0.89 -5.73 11.21
C VAL A 81 0.16 -5.22 12.20
N SER A 82 -0.16 -4.17 12.95
CA SER A 82 0.75 -3.60 13.95
C SER A 82 1.01 -4.59 15.09
N MET A 83 -0.02 -5.26 15.60
CA MET A 83 0.12 -6.30 16.64
C MET A 83 1.02 -7.44 16.19
N LEU A 84 0.87 -7.90 14.94
CA LEU A 84 1.70 -8.96 14.37
C LEU A 84 3.17 -8.52 14.26
N LEU A 85 3.42 -7.30 13.79
CA LEU A 85 4.77 -6.76 13.64
C LEU A 85 5.46 -6.55 15.00
N ILE A 86 4.72 -6.02 15.98
CA ILE A 86 5.21 -5.90 17.36
C ILE A 86 5.57 -7.28 17.91
N SER A 87 4.67 -8.25 17.79
CA SER A 87 4.90 -9.62 18.28
C SER A 87 6.15 -10.24 17.64
N PHE A 88 6.34 -10.03 16.33
CA PHE A 88 7.53 -10.48 15.61
C PHE A 88 8.82 -9.83 16.14
N VAL A 89 8.83 -8.51 16.34
CA VAL A 89 10.00 -7.79 16.88
C VAL A 89 10.34 -8.26 18.30
N PHE A 90 9.34 -8.40 19.17
CA PHE A 90 9.54 -8.90 20.54
C PHE A 90 10.02 -10.35 20.54
N GLY A 91 9.49 -11.21 19.67
CA GLY A 91 9.94 -12.59 19.50
C GLY A 91 11.40 -12.67 19.04
N ALA A 92 11.77 -11.88 18.03
CA ALA A 92 13.15 -11.79 17.55
C ALA A 92 14.11 -11.29 18.65
N PHE A 93 13.70 -10.25 19.38
CA PHE A 93 14.47 -9.74 20.52
C PHE A 93 14.64 -10.80 21.62
N TYR A 94 13.59 -11.55 21.93
CA TYR A 94 13.64 -12.64 22.91
C TYR A 94 14.65 -13.72 22.50
N ILE A 95 14.60 -14.19 21.25
CA ILE A 95 15.52 -15.20 20.73
C ILE A 95 16.97 -14.67 20.80
N LEU A 96 17.20 -13.44 20.35
CA LEU A 96 18.53 -12.83 20.36
C LEU A 96 19.10 -12.72 21.79
N LYS A 97 18.27 -12.24 22.72
CA LYS A 97 18.62 -12.15 24.15
C LYS A 97 18.92 -13.52 24.76
N SER A 98 18.18 -14.55 24.38
CA SER A 98 18.42 -15.93 24.83
C SER A 98 19.73 -16.48 24.28
N ALA A 99 20.03 -16.23 23.00
CA ALA A 99 21.27 -16.66 22.36
C ALA A 99 22.53 -16.04 23.00
N PHE A 100 22.44 -14.79 23.48
CA PHE A 100 23.54 -14.12 24.18
C PHE A 100 23.66 -14.47 25.67
N GLY A 101 22.80 -15.36 26.20
CA GLY A 101 22.83 -15.76 27.62
C GLY A 101 22.45 -14.65 28.60
N LEU A 102 21.79 -13.57 28.15
CA LEU A 102 21.41 -12.44 28.98
C LEU A 102 20.14 -12.78 29.79
N ASN A 103 20.32 -13.12 31.07
CA ASN A 103 19.22 -13.43 32.00
C ASN A 103 18.58 -12.17 32.61
N ILE A 104 17.71 -11.50 31.84
CA ILE A 104 16.94 -10.33 32.32
C ILE A 104 15.88 -10.72 33.38
N ALA A 105 15.43 -11.99 33.38
CA ALA A 105 14.51 -12.54 34.39
C ALA A 105 15.06 -13.89 34.86
N PRO A 106 15.75 -13.95 36.02
CA PRO A 106 16.24 -15.19 36.58
C PRO A 106 15.06 -16.16 36.82
N GLY A 107 15.05 -17.30 36.13
CA GLY A 107 14.05 -18.36 36.31
C GLY A 107 12.89 -18.38 35.30
N PHE A 108 12.82 -17.45 34.34
CA PHE A 108 11.81 -17.48 33.27
C PHE A 108 12.48 -17.53 31.88
N SER A 109 12.43 -18.71 31.25
CA SER A 109 12.79 -18.94 29.85
C SER A 109 11.69 -19.77 29.18
N LEU A 110 11.26 -19.37 27.99
CA LEU A 110 10.30 -20.10 27.15
C LEU A 110 10.93 -21.31 26.44
N GLY A 111 12.25 -21.50 26.51
CA GLY A 111 12.96 -22.66 25.95
C GLY A 111 13.03 -22.72 24.42
N ILE A 112 12.50 -21.69 23.71
CA ILE A 112 12.46 -21.66 22.23
C ILE A 112 13.87 -21.71 21.62
N TRP A 113 14.83 -21.00 22.23
CA TRP A 113 16.22 -21.01 21.76
C TRP A 113 16.88 -22.36 21.96
N ASP A 114 16.62 -23.04 23.08
CA ASP A 114 17.20 -24.35 23.39
C ASP A 114 16.72 -25.39 22.36
N SER A 115 15.43 -25.34 21.98
CA SER A 115 14.88 -26.16 20.90
C SER A 115 15.59 -25.89 19.56
N ILE A 116 15.73 -24.62 19.16
CA ILE A 116 16.44 -24.24 17.93
C ILE A 116 17.89 -24.73 17.95
N GLN A 117 18.59 -24.55 19.08
CA GLN A 117 19.99 -24.97 19.22
C GLN A 117 20.13 -26.49 19.14
N SER A 118 19.19 -27.27 19.69
CA SER A 118 19.20 -28.72 19.59
C SER A 118 18.97 -29.24 18.17
N GLU A 119 18.13 -28.58 17.36
CA GLU A 119 17.93 -28.94 15.96
C GLU A 119 19.14 -28.57 15.10
N VAL A 120 19.73 -27.40 15.33
CA VAL A 120 20.88 -26.90 14.56
C VAL A 120 22.19 -27.60 14.95
N GLY A 121 22.39 -27.96 16.22
CA GLY A 121 23.58 -28.65 16.72
C GLY A 121 23.54 -30.18 16.59
N GLY A 122 22.41 -30.75 16.15
CA GLY A 122 22.25 -32.17 15.85
C GLY A 122 22.56 -32.56 14.40
N MET A 123 22.95 -31.60 13.55
CA MET A 123 23.55 -31.80 12.23
C MET A 123 25.08 -31.65 12.31
#